data_AF-A0AAV6NFK1-F1
#
_entry.id   AF-A0AAV6NFK1-F1
#
_cell.length_a   1.000
_cell.length_b   1.000
_cell.length_c   1.000
_cell.angle_alpha   90.00
_cell.angle_beta   90.00
_cell.angle_gamma   90.00
#
_symmetry.space_group_name_H-M   'P 1'
#
loop_
_entity.id
_entity.type
_entity.pdbx_description
1 polymer ?
#
loop_
_entity_poly.entity_id
_entity_poly.type
_entity_poly.pdbx_seq_one_letter_code
_entity_poly.pdbx_strand_id
1 'polypeptide(L)'
;MATFSPPKPSIINSRFSGDPSELSTKQLSLIKFPRAHSVFQSGILRNKWGNHMGFHRVRVGGGSRGLAVVRCTAEGIERSISFGKRSIGSAAAEERGIGGGVGIGLPERFKVVALTAFVMCLCNADRVVMSVAIVPLAAKYGWSNSFLGIVQSSFLWGYIFSSVVGGALVDRYGGKRVMAWGVALWSLATLLTPLAANHSTTSLLAVRAFFGLAEGVAMPSMSTLLSRWFPSHERASAVGMSMAGFHLGNVVGLLLTPIMLSSIGVTGPFLLFSSLGLVWLMSWIPGVTNNPRQSQNISTSELRLIEAGKADSSPQNVKHLPLSRLLSKLPTWAIIFANMTNNWGYFVLLSWMPVYFKTVFNVNLKQAAWFSAIPWGTMAVSGYFAGTTSDALIKARYPVTLVRKIMQSIGFIGPGLALLCLNFATTPTIAAVLMTVALSLSSFSQAGFLLNMQDIAPQHAGFLHGISNSAGTLAAIVSTIGTGYFVQWLGSFQAFLTVTATIYFMTAIFWNLFATGEQVF
;
A
#
# COMPACT_ATOMS: atom_id res chain seq x y z
N MET A 1 -17.69 14.11 50.56
CA MET A 1 -17.47 13.54 51.91
C MET A 1 -18.52 12.47 52.10
N ALA A 2 -18.15 11.21 52.39
CA ALA A 2 -19.02 10.00 52.37
C ALA A 2 -19.70 9.71 51.01
N THR A 3 -19.68 8.55 50.33
CA THR A 3 -19.41 7.12 50.62
C THR A 3 -20.36 6.44 51.61
N PHE A 4 -21.14 5.46 51.15
CA PHE A 4 -21.01 4.05 51.60
C PHE A 4 -21.73 3.06 50.66
N SER A 5 -21.36 1.77 50.74
CA SER A 5 -21.90 0.64 49.96
C SER A 5 -22.82 -0.27 50.79
N PRO A 6 -23.60 -1.19 50.17
CA PRO A 6 -24.79 -1.80 50.80
C PRO A 6 -24.58 -3.21 51.40
N PRO A 7 -25.54 -3.71 52.21
CA PRO A 7 -25.64 -5.11 52.64
C PRO A 7 -26.78 -5.93 51.98
N LYS A 8 -26.71 -7.25 52.16
CA LYS A 8 -27.70 -8.34 51.95
C LYS A 8 -27.53 -9.34 53.12
N PRO A 9 -28.34 -10.41 53.30
CA PRO A 9 -29.81 -10.58 53.20
C PRO A 9 -30.44 -11.37 54.40
N SER A 10 -31.76 -11.59 54.44
CA SER A 10 -32.50 -12.63 55.23
C SER A 10 -33.88 -12.86 54.57
N ILE A 11 -34.53 -14.03 54.38
CA ILE A 11 -34.75 -15.32 55.10
C ILE A 11 -35.97 -15.27 56.07
N ILE A 12 -36.65 -16.43 56.27
CA ILE A 12 -37.89 -16.70 57.07
C ILE A 12 -39.19 -16.33 56.29
N ASN A 13 -40.26 -17.13 56.17
CA ASN A 13 -40.67 -18.50 56.61
C ASN A 13 -41.66 -19.12 55.56
N SER A 14 -42.41 -20.23 55.65
CA SER A 14 -42.61 -21.38 56.60
C SER A 14 -43.49 -22.48 55.94
N ARG A 15 -43.25 -23.78 56.20
CA ARG A 15 -44.24 -24.82 56.64
C ARG A 15 -43.60 -26.22 56.76
N PHE A 16 -44.20 -27.11 57.55
CA PHE A 16 -43.61 -28.37 58.07
C PHE A 16 -44.72 -29.40 58.39
N SER A 17 -44.51 -30.71 58.13
CA SER A 17 -45.17 -31.84 58.84
C SER A 17 -44.76 -33.24 58.34
N GLY A 18 -44.08 -34.04 59.18
CA GLY A 18 -44.04 -35.53 59.21
C GLY A 18 -43.48 -36.32 58.00
N ASP A 19 -42.90 -37.51 58.15
CA ASP A 19 -42.38 -38.20 59.35
C ASP A 19 -41.29 -39.24 58.90
N PRO A 20 -40.35 -39.71 59.74
CA PRO A 20 -39.11 -40.38 59.27
C PRO A 20 -39.08 -41.91 59.42
N SER A 21 -38.37 -42.59 58.51
CA SER A 21 -37.98 -44.01 58.69
C SER A 21 -36.65 -44.37 57.99
N GLU A 22 -35.82 -45.12 58.72
CA GLU A 22 -34.65 -45.91 58.30
C GLU A 22 -33.36 -45.22 57.82
N LEU A 23 -32.29 -45.49 58.58
CA LEU A 23 -30.88 -45.38 58.19
C LEU A 23 -30.47 -46.66 57.46
N SER A 24 -29.50 -46.59 56.53
CA SER A 24 -28.26 -47.39 56.64
C SER A 24 -27.19 -46.96 55.63
N THR A 25 -25.92 -47.15 55.98
CA THR A 25 -24.75 -46.81 55.16
C THR A 25 -23.66 -47.88 55.29
N LYS A 26 -23.21 -48.47 54.17
CA LYS A 26 -21.93 -49.20 53.91
C LYS A 26 -22.03 -49.92 52.53
N GLN A 27 -20.97 -50.37 51.86
CA GLN A 27 -19.58 -50.59 52.30
C GLN A 27 -18.53 -50.24 51.20
N LEU A 28 -17.24 -50.35 51.54
CA LEU A 28 -16.08 -49.93 50.75
C LEU A 28 -15.56 -50.96 49.72
N SER A 29 -14.93 -50.42 48.66
CA SER A 29 -13.68 -50.88 47.98
C SER A 29 -13.55 -52.28 47.36
N LEU A 30 -12.95 -52.34 46.16
CA LEU A 30 -11.65 -52.99 45.93
C LEU A 30 -11.05 -52.65 44.54
N ILE A 31 -9.79 -53.04 44.30
CA ILE A 31 -8.98 -52.65 43.12
C ILE A 31 -8.46 -53.90 42.39
N LYS A 32 -8.62 -53.98 41.04
CA LYS A 32 -7.59 -54.43 40.05
C LYS A 32 -8.09 -54.51 38.59
N PHE A 33 -7.20 -54.16 37.67
CA PHE A 33 -7.20 -54.48 36.22
C PHE A 33 -6.66 -55.92 35.97
N PRO A 34 -6.53 -56.48 34.73
CA PRO A 34 -6.88 -55.97 33.39
C PRO A 34 -7.63 -56.97 32.46
N ARG A 35 -8.20 -56.49 31.34
CA ARG A 35 -7.80 -56.87 29.95
C ARG A 35 -8.66 -56.12 28.90
N ALA A 36 -8.16 -56.05 27.67
CA ALA A 36 -8.78 -55.32 26.57
C ALA A 36 -9.32 -56.26 25.49
N HIS A 37 -10.37 -55.82 24.79
CA HIS A 37 -10.50 -56.02 23.34
C HIS A 37 -11.41 -54.94 22.75
N SER A 38 -10.95 -54.25 21.71
CA SER A 38 -11.68 -53.17 21.04
C SER A 38 -12.33 -53.66 19.75
N VAL A 39 -13.66 -53.57 19.65
CA VAL A 39 -14.39 -53.67 18.38
C VAL A 39 -15.33 -52.47 18.31
N PHE A 40 -15.18 -51.66 17.26
CA PHE A 40 -16.00 -50.47 17.02
C PHE A 40 -16.85 -50.73 15.77
N GLN A 41 -18.18 -50.61 15.89
CA GLN A 41 -19.11 -50.66 14.75
C GLN A 41 -19.91 -49.35 14.67
N SER A 42 -20.34 -48.98 13.48
CA SER A 42 -20.79 -47.63 13.14
C SER A 42 -22.30 -47.42 13.28
N GLY A 43 -22.68 -46.28 13.87
CA GLY A 43 -24.03 -45.72 13.84
C GLY A 43 -24.18 -44.67 12.73
N ILE A 44 -25.39 -44.52 12.19
CA ILE A 44 -25.71 -43.70 11.01
C ILE A 44 -26.48 -42.43 11.43
N LEU A 45 -26.36 -41.34 10.65
CA LEU A 45 -27.40 -40.35 10.23
C LEU A 45 -26.76 -38.94 10.02
N ARG A 46 -27.23 -38.00 9.18
CA ARG A 46 -27.95 -38.03 7.87
C ARG A 46 -28.12 -36.58 7.36
N ASN A 47 -27.74 -36.28 6.11
CA ASN A 47 -28.36 -35.27 5.21
C ASN A 47 -27.62 -35.32 3.85
N LYS A 48 -28.28 -35.50 2.70
CA LYS A 48 -29.05 -34.50 1.92
C LYS A 48 -28.23 -33.26 1.54
N TRP A 49 -27.72 -33.21 0.32
CA TRP A 49 -28.23 -32.45 -0.85
C TRP A 49 -27.60 -33.12 -2.10
N GLY A 50 -28.18 -32.99 -3.29
CA GLY A 50 -27.72 -33.73 -4.48
C GLY A 50 -27.72 -32.91 -5.75
N ASN A 51 -26.93 -33.33 -6.73
CA ASN A 51 -27.12 -32.99 -8.15
C ASN A 51 -26.42 -33.98 -9.09
N HIS A 52 -26.81 -33.95 -10.37
CA HIS A 52 -26.44 -34.95 -11.37
C HIS A 52 -24.97 -34.87 -11.85
N MET A 53 -24.34 -36.03 -12.03
CA MET A 53 -23.41 -36.28 -13.14
C MET A 53 -23.62 -37.70 -13.69
N GLY A 54 -23.79 -37.82 -15.01
CA GLY A 54 -23.97 -39.10 -15.69
C GLY A 54 -22.63 -39.70 -16.12
N PHE A 55 -22.40 -40.99 -15.81
CA PHE A 55 -21.19 -41.70 -16.24
C PHE A 55 -21.33 -42.24 -17.67
N HIS A 56 -20.62 -41.64 -18.62
CA HIS A 56 -20.38 -42.27 -19.92
C HIS A 56 -19.43 -43.46 -19.75
N ARG A 57 -19.95 -44.67 -19.98
CA ARG A 57 -19.19 -45.94 -19.88
C ARG A 57 -18.36 -46.16 -21.14
N VAL A 58 -17.10 -45.69 -21.15
CA VAL A 58 -16.11 -46.13 -22.15
C VAL A 58 -15.53 -47.47 -21.71
N ARG A 59 -15.60 -48.48 -22.60
CA ARG A 59 -15.19 -49.87 -22.32
C ARG A 59 -13.94 -50.21 -23.13
N VAL A 60 -12.77 -50.13 -22.51
CA VAL A 60 -11.51 -50.63 -23.08
C VAL A 60 -11.13 -51.91 -22.34
N GLY A 61 -10.85 -52.98 -23.10
CA GLY A 61 -10.32 -54.24 -22.58
C GLY A 61 -8.84 -54.42 -22.95
N GLY A 62 -8.21 -55.46 -22.41
CA GLY A 62 -6.78 -55.74 -22.60
C GLY A 62 -5.99 -55.42 -21.33
N GLY A 63 -5.26 -56.42 -20.83
CA GLY A 63 -4.69 -56.36 -19.47
C GLY A 63 -3.31 -55.70 -19.37
N SER A 64 -3.10 -54.98 -18.27
CA SER A 64 -1.85 -55.00 -17.49
C SER A 64 -2.09 -54.40 -16.10
N ARG A 65 -1.54 -55.02 -15.05
CA ARG A 65 -1.72 -54.56 -13.65
C ARG A 65 -0.68 -53.49 -13.29
N GLY A 66 -0.98 -52.22 -13.55
CA GLY A 66 -0.23 -51.08 -13.01
C GLY A 66 -0.74 -50.68 -11.63
N LEU A 67 0.11 -50.74 -10.59
CA LEU A 67 -0.26 -50.38 -9.21
C LEU A 67 -0.15 -48.86 -8.99
N ALA A 68 -1.21 -48.11 -9.28
CA ALA A 68 -1.24 -46.65 -9.13
C ALA A 68 -1.36 -46.21 -7.66
N VAL A 69 -0.23 -46.07 -6.96
CA VAL A 69 -0.18 -45.55 -5.58
C VAL A 69 -0.32 -44.01 -5.58
N VAL A 70 -1.55 -43.52 -5.41
CA VAL A 70 -1.82 -42.10 -5.18
C VAL A 70 -1.47 -41.74 -3.74
N ARG A 71 -0.29 -41.15 -3.51
CA ARG A 71 0.03 -40.50 -2.23
C ARG A 71 -0.54 -39.09 -2.20
N CYS A 72 -1.59 -38.89 -1.41
CA CYS A 72 -1.92 -37.57 -0.87
C CYS A 72 -0.93 -37.26 0.26
N THR A 73 -0.21 -36.15 0.16
CA THR A 73 0.57 -35.56 1.26
C THR A 73 -0.05 -34.23 1.62
N ALA A 74 -0.69 -34.15 2.78
CA ALA A 74 -1.04 -32.87 3.39
C ALA A 74 0.24 -32.20 3.93
N GLU A 75 0.24 -30.86 3.89
CA GLU A 75 1.09 -29.91 4.64
C GLU A 75 2.54 -30.31 5.01
N GLY A 76 3.51 -29.58 4.43
CA GLY A 76 4.91 -29.63 4.89
C GLY A 76 5.81 -28.68 4.11
N ILE A 77 6.32 -27.64 4.77
CA ILE A 77 7.41 -26.81 4.24
C ILE A 77 8.73 -27.44 4.68
N GLU A 78 9.48 -28.03 3.75
CA GLU A 78 10.90 -28.31 3.96
C GLU A 78 11.77 -27.58 2.94
N ARG A 79 12.72 -26.78 3.45
CA ARG A 79 13.93 -26.40 2.74
C ARG A 79 15.05 -27.31 3.23
N SER A 80 15.44 -28.30 2.44
CA SER A 80 16.61 -29.15 2.72
C SER A 80 17.64 -29.03 1.60
N ILE A 81 18.84 -28.55 1.94
CA ILE A 81 20.02 -28.58 1.06
C ILE A 81 20.77 -29.87 1.38
N SER A 82 20.92 -30.77 0.40
CA SER A 82 21.65 -32.03 0.57
C SER A 82 22.77 -32.19 -0.46
N PHE A 83 24.02 -32.11 0.00
CA PHE A 83 25.21 -32.54 -0.74
C PHE A 83 25.50 -34.02 -0.39
N GLY A 84 25.68 -34.89 -1.39
CA GLY A 84 26.06 -36.28 -1.13
C GLY A 84 26.14 -37.15 -2.39
N LYS A 85 27.37 -37.47 -2.85
CA LYS A 85 27.60 -38.44 -3.92
C LYS A 85 27.47 -39.87 -3.39
N ARG A 86 26.79 -40.75 -4.14
CA ARG A 86 27.37 -42.05 -4.54
C ARG A 86 26.63 -42.65 -5.75
N SER A 87 27.36 -43.45 -6.53
CA SER A 87 26.92 -44.07 -7.78
C SER A 87 26.87 -45.59 -7.61
N ILE A 88 25.85 -46.25 -8.18
CA ILE A 88 25.93 -47.64 -8.66
C ILE A 88 25.15 -47.78 -9.98
N GLY A 89 25.88 -48.13 -11.06
CA GLY A 89 25.51 -49.20 -12.00
C GLY A 89 24.18 -49.18 -12.78
N SER A 90 24.25 -48.65 -14.01
CA SER A 90 23.82 -49.30 -15.26
C SER A 90 22.40 -49.90 -15.41
N ALA A 91 21.58 -49.25 -16.25
CA ALA A 91 20.89 -49.90 -17.37
C ALA A 91 20.74 -48.87 -18.51
N ALA A 92 21.08 -49.23 -19.76
CA ALA A 92 21.10 -48.29 -20.88
C ALA A 92 19.82 -48.36 -21.73
N ALA A 93 19.19 -47.21 -22.00
CA ALA A 93 18.07 -47.09 -22.94
C ALA A 93 18.01 -45.67 -23.57
N GLU A 94 18.43 -45.61 -24.84
CA GLU A 94 18.14 -44.57 -25.86
C GLU A 94 18.05 -43.09 -25.43
N GLU A 95 19.17 -42.35 -25.53
CA GLU A 95 19.13 -40.89 -25.49
C GLU A 95 18.48 -40.29 -26.75
N ARG A 96 17.36 -39.59 -26.58
CA ARG A 96 16.96 -38.49 -27.47
C ARG A 96 16.82 -37.22 -26.65
N GLY A 97 17.70 -36.26 -26.92
CA GLY A 97 18.00 -35.16 -26.00
C GLY A 97 16.85 -34.17 -25.80
N ILE A 98 16.44 -34.00 -24.55
CA ILE A 98 16.01 -32.69 -24.03
C ILE A 98 16.96 -32.34 -22.90
N GLY A 99 18.07 -31.68 -23.25
CA GLY A 99 19.09 -31.17 -22.33
C GLY A 99 18.61 -29.98 -21.50
N GLY A 100 17.47 -30.15 -20.81
CA GLY A 100 16.84 -29.14 -19.95
C GLY A 100 17.61 -28.96 -18.65
N GLY A 101 18.81 -28.37 -18.73
CA GLY A 101 19.59 -27.99 -17.56
C GLY A 101 18.77 -27.05 -16.67
N VAL A 102 18.36 -27.53 -15.50
CA VAL A 102 17.57 -26.75 -14.53
C VAL A 102 18.48 -25.74 -13.83
N GLY A 103 18.85 -24.69 -14.57
CA GLY A 103 19.43 -23.49 -13.99
C GLY A 103 18.43 -22.91 -12.98
N ILE A 104 18.91 -22.62 -11.77
CA ILE A 104 18.10 -22.00 -10.71
C ILE A 104 17.99 -20.49 -11.03
N GLY A 105 17.25 -20.19 -12.10
CA GLY A 105 16.89 -18.84 -12.49
C GLY A 105 15.92 -18.25 -11.46
N LEU A 106 16.10 -16.97 -11.15
CA LEU A 106 15.10 -16.20 -10.42
C LEU A 106 13.78 -16.21 -11.22
N PRO A 107 12.64 -16.64 -10.63
CA PRO A 107 11.35 -16.65 -11.32
C PRO A 107 11.01 -15.29 -11.94
N GLU A 108 10.53 -15.31 -13.18
CA GLU A 108 10.42 -14.12 -14.05
C GLU A 108 9.52 -13.04 -13.40
N ARG A 109 8.53 -13.44 -12.60
CA ARG A 109 7.69 -12.55 -11.77
C ARG A 109 8.49 -11.63 -10.84
N PHE A 110 9.61 -12.08 -10.27
CA PHE A 110 10.44 -11.24 -9.38
C PHE A 110 11.17 -10.14 -10.16
N LYS A 111 11.63 -10.42 -11.38
CA LYS A 111 12.19 -9.41 -12.29
C LYS A 111 11.13 -8.36 -12.67
N VAL A 112 9.88 -8.77 -12.89
CA VAL A 112 8.76 -7.83 -13.12
C VAL A 112 8.52 -6.93 -11.90
N VAL A 113 8.53 -7.46 -10.67
CA VAL A 113 8.43 -6.62 -9.45
C VAL A 113 9.64 -5.73 -9.28
N ALA A 114 10.86 -6.21 -9.49
CA ALA A 114 12.07 -5.39 -9.34
C ALA A 114 12.06 -4.19 -10.31
N LEU A 115 11.73 -4.42 -11.58
CA LEU A 115 11.57 -3.36 -12.58
C LEU A 115 10.41 -2.41 -12.23
N THR A 116 9.31 -2.93 -11.67
CA THR A 116 8.18 -2.10 -11.24
C THR A 116 8.53 -1.24 -10.01
N ALA A 117 9.15 -1.80 -8.98
CA ALA A 117 9.62 -1.06 -7.80
C ALA A 117 10.64 0.02 -8.17
N PHE A 118 11.54 -0.25 -9.13
CA PHE A 118 12.46 0.75 -9.67
C PHE A 118 11.73 1.87 -10.41
N VAL A 119 10.70 1.58 -11.22
CA VAL A 119 9.94 2.63 -11.93
C VAL A 119 9.10 3.46 -10.98
N MET A 120 8.55 2.87 -9.91
CA MET A 120 7.86 3.61 -8.85
C MET A 120 8.84 4.50 -8.06
N CYS A 121 10.09 4.06 -7.89
CA CYS A 121 11.17 4.87 -7.31
C CYS A 121 11.52 6.08 -8.19
N LEU A 122 11.72 5.89 -9.51
CA LEU A 122 11.94 7.02 -10.45
C LEU A 122 10.75 7.99 -10.46
N CYS A 123 9.54 7.46 -10.66
CA CYS A 123 8.26 8.18 -10.65
C CYS A 123 8.15 9.17 -9.47
N ASN A 124 8.42 8.70 -8.24
CA ASN A 124 8.33 9.57 -7.07
C ASN A 124 9.58 10.45 -6.87
N ALA A 125 10.77 10.01 -7.31
CA ALA A 125 11.97 10.84 -7.29
C ALA A 125 11.82 12.08 -8.21
N ASP A 126 11.32 11.91 -9.43
CA ASP A 126 11.05 12.98 -10.41
C ASP A 126 10.15 14.09 -9.82
N ARG A 127 9.11 13.73 -9.06
CA ARG A 127 8.25 14.71 -8.35
C ARG A 127 9.06 15.59 -7.40
N VAL A 128 9.99 14.98 -6.65
CA VAL A 128 10.71 15.64 -5.57
C VAL A 128 11.92 16.42 -6.09
N VAL A 129 12.48 16.09 -7.27
CA VAL A 129 13.47 16.92 -7.97
C VAL A 129 13.02 18.38 -8.02
N MET A 130 11.76 18.64 -8.38
CA MET A 130 11.25 20.02 -8.51
C MET A 130 11.13 20.75 -7.16
N SER A 131 10.88 20.05 -6.05
CA SER A 131 10.82 20.67 -4.71
C SER A 131 12.16 21.29 -4.29
N VAL A 132 13.28 20.71 -4.74
CA VAL A 132 14.64 21.19 -4.48
C VAL A 132 15.08 22.17 -5.57
N ALA A 133 14.85 21.84 -6.85
CA ALA A 133 15.28 22.64 -7.99
C ALA A 133 14.53 23.98 -8.13
N ILE A 134 13.35 24.14 -7.50
CA ILE A 134 12.63 25.41 -7.53
C ILE A 134 13.36 26.54 -6.78
N VAL A 135 14.18 26.21 -5.77
CA VAL A 135 14.94 27.20 -4.97
C VAL A 135 15.93 28.00 -5.85
N PRO A 136 16.87 27.38 -6.60
CA PRO A 136 17.77 28.12 -7.49
C PRO A 136 17.05 28.71 -8.71
N LEU A 137 15.96 28.09 -9.20
CA LEU A 137 15.15 28.67 -10.27
C LEU A 137 14.50 29.99 -9.83
N ALA A 138 13.89 30.03 -8.65
CA ALA A 138 13.27 31.23 -8.12
C ALA A 138 14.29 32.35 -7.86
N ALA A 139 15.48 32.00 -7.37
CA ALA A 139 16.59 32.95 -7.24
C ALA A 139 17.08 33.49 -8.60
N LYS A 140 17.11 32.66 -9.65
CA LYS A 140 17.50 33.07 -11.01
C LYS A 140 16.47 34.00 -11.68
N TYR A 141 15.18 33.78 -11.43
CA TYR A 141 14.08 34.47 -12.13
C TYR A 141 13.28 35.46 -11.26
N GLY A 142 13.66 35.70 -10.01
CA GLY A 142 12.96 36.60 -9.10
C GLY A 142 11.54 36.16 -8.75
N TRP A 143 11.27 34.84 -8.70
CA TRP A 143 9.91 34.32 -8.47
C TRP A 143 9.44 34.53 -7.03
N SER A 144 8.16 34.89 -6.87
CA SER A 144 7.52 35.08 -5.57
C SER A 144 7.05 33.77 -4.93
N ASN A 145 6.82 33.76 -3.62
CA ASN A 145 6.38 32.57 -2.88
C ASN A 145 5.02 32.02 -3.36
N SER A 146 4.07 32.89 -3.76
CA SER A 146 2.83 32.43 -4.42
C SER A 146 3.12 31.68 -5.73
N PHE A 147 4.09 32.16 -6.54
CA PHE A 147 4.44 31.48 -7.78
C PHE A 147 5.16 30.14 -7.55
N LEU A 148 5.94 29.99 -6.47
CA LEU A 148 6.47 28.68 -6.06
C LEU A 148 5.34 27.66 -5.89
N GLY A 149 4.28 28.03 -5.15
CA GLY A 149 3.12 27.18 -4.91
C GLY A 149 2.36 26.82 -6.19
N ILE A 150 2.19 27.78 -7.10
CA ILE A 150 1.59 27.54 -8.42
C ILE A 150 2.42 26.53 -9.21
N VAL A 151 3.74 26.75 -9.36
CA VAL A 151 4.65 25.84 -10.08
C VAL A 151 4.67 24.44 -9.47
N GLN A 152 4.73 24.31 -8.14
CA GLN A 152 4.68 23.02 -7.48
C GLN A 152 3.33 22.32 -7.64
N SER A 153 2.21 23.06 -7.58
CA SER A 153 0.87 22.51 -7.80
C SER A 153 0.60 22.08 -9.25
N SER A 154 1.30 22.67 -10.22
CA SER A 154 0.99 22.49 -11.65
C SER A 154 1.11 21.04 -12.14
N PHE A 155 1.91 20.21 -11.49
CA PHE A 155 1.95 18.76 -11.77
C PHE A 155 0.63 18.06 -11.39
N LEU A 156 0.03 18.44 -10.25
CA LEU A 156 -1.24 17.86 -9.77
C LEU A 156 -2.41 18.16 -10.74
N TRP A 157 -2.34 19.28 -11.47
CA TRP A 157 -3.35 19.66 -12.46
C TRP A 157 -3.47 18.63 -13.60
N GLY A 158 -2.35 18.02 -14.03
CA GLY A 158 -2.39 16.91 -15.00
C GLY A 158 -2.64 15.55 -14.34
N TYR A 159 -2.10 15.35 -13.13
CA TYR A 159 -2.22 14.10 -12.38
C TYR A 159 -3.67 13.71 -12.07
N ILE A 160 -4.54 14.69 -11.76
CA ILE A 160 -5.94 14.43 -11.42
C ILE A 160 -6.73 13.82 -12.59
N PHE A 161 -6.52 14.32 -13.83
CA PHE A 161 -7.15 13.75 -15.02
C PHE A 161 -6.55 12.39 -15.38
N SER A 162 -5.22 12.29 -15.35
CA SER A 162 -4.49 11.06 -15.72
C SER A 162 -4.77 9.89 -14.77
N SER A 163 -4.97 10.15 -13.48
CA SER A 163 -5.31 9.09 -12.51
C SER A 163 -6.63 8.38 -12.86
N VAL A 164 -7.61 9.11 -13.42
CA VAL A 164 -8.91 8.54 -13.84
C VAL A 164 -8.80 7.91 -15.24
N VAL A 165 -8.25 8.64 -16.20
CA VAL A 165 -8.10 8.18 -17.61
C VAL A 165 -7.16 6.98 -17.71
N GLY A 166 -6.09 6.97 -16.90
CA GLY A 166 -5.07 5.93 -16.85
C GLY A 166 -5.62 4.55 -16.49
N GLY A 167 -6.65 4.47 -15.62
CA GLY A 167 -7.32 3.20 -15.33
C GLY A 167 -7.94 2.58 -16.59
N ALA A 168 -8.79 3.34 -17.29
CA ALA A 168 -9.43 2.88 -18.52
C ALA A 168 -8.43 2.56 -19.65
N LEU A 169 -7.33 3.30 -19.76
CA LEU A 169 -6.22 3.00 -20.68
C LEU A 169 -5.52 1.68 -20.30
N VAL A 170 -5.25 1.45 -19.01
CA VAL A 170 -4.60 0.24 -18.50
C VAL A 170 -5.47 -1.00 -18.73
N ASP A 171 -6.78 -0.88 -18.59
CA ASP A 171 -7.70 -2.00 -18.86
C ASP A 171 -7.74 -2.33 -20.37
N ARG A 172 -7.81 -1.31 -21.24
CA ARG A 172 -7.88 -1.50 -22.70
C ARG A 172 -6.56 -1.94 -23.35
N TYR A 173 -5.41 -1.40 -22.89
CA TYR A 173 -4.11 -1.60 -23.54
C TYR A 173 -3.10 -2.42 -22.71
N GLY A 174 -3.40 -2.67 -21.42
CA GLY A 174 -2.59 -3.44 -20.49
C GLY A 174 -1.41 -2.66 -19.88
N GLY A 175 -1.14 -2.92 -18.60
CA GLY A 175 -0.20 -2.17 -17.77
C GLY A 175 1.23 -2.03 -18.34
N LYS A 176 1.75 -3.02 -19.10
CA LYS A 176 3.09 -2.89 -19.72
C LYS A 176 3.13 -1.70 -20.68
N ARG A 177 2.14 -1.61 -21.59
CA ARG A 177 2.12 -0.61 -22.68
C ARG A 177 1.86 0.78 -22.12
N VAL A 178 0.95 0.91 -21.17
CA VAL A 178 0.61 2.21 -20.58
C VAL A 178 1.73 2.72 -19.67
N MET A 179 2.39 1.86 -18.88
CA MET A 179 3.59 2.26 -18.13
C MET A 179 4.72 2.71 -19.08
N ALA A 180 4.96 1.99 -20.18
CA ALA A 180 6.00 2.35 -21.14
C ALA A 180 5.76 3.74 -21.77
N TRP A 181 4.52 4.04 -22.18
CA TRP A 181 4.18 5.37 -22.68
C TRP A 181 4.23 6.44 -21.60
N GLY A 182 3.74 6.16 -20.38
CA GLY A 182 3.84 7.08 -19.25
C GLY A 182 5.29 7.49 -18.96
N VAL A 183 6.20 6.52 -18.81
CA VAL A 183 7.63 6.76 -18.56
C VAL A 183 8.28 7.54 -19.70
N ALA A 184 7.95 7.24 -20.95
CA ALA A 184 8.53 7.95 -22.10
C ALA A 184 8.09 9.43 -22.12
N LEU A 185 6.81 9.69 -21.90
CA LEU A 185 6.24 11.04 -21.92
C LEU A 185 6.67 11.85 -20.68
N TRP A 186 6.78 11.25 -19.49
CA TRP A 186 7.24 11.95 -18.29
C TRP A 186 8.76 12.19 -18.31
N SER A 187 9.56 11.26 -18.85
CA SER A 187 11.00 11.46 -19.05
C SER A 187 11.25 12.62 -20.01
N LEU A 188 10.51 12.67 -21.14
CA LEU A 188 10.54 13.79 -22.08
C LEU A 188 10.14 15.11 -21.40
N ALA A 189 9.08 15.13 -20.58
CA ALA A 189 8.67 16.33 -19.85
C ALA A 189 9.72 16.78 -18.80
N THR A 190 10.41 15.82 -18.16
CA THR A 190 11.54 16.07 -17.26
C THR A 190 12.69 16.71 -18.01
N LEU A 191 13.07 16.17 -19.18
CA LEU A 191 14.11 16.74 -20.06
C LEU A 191 13.75 18.14 -20.58
N LEU A 192 12.50 18.37 -20.98
CA LEU A 192 12.02 19.67 -21.48
C LEU A 192 11.90 20.74 -20.39
N THR A 193 11.83 20.35 -19.11
CA THR A 193 11.66 21.27 -17.96
C THR A 193 12.66 22.44 -17.93
N PRO A 194 13.99 22.21 -17.91
CA PRO A 194 14.96 23.32 -17.86
C PRO A 194 14.92 24.20 -19.11
N LEU A 195 14.55 23.66 -20.27
CA LEU A 195 14.37 24.44 -21.50
C LEU A 195 13.12 25.34 -21.40
N ALA A 196 12.00 24.77 -20.93
CA ALA A 196 10.75 25.49 -20.70
C ALA A 196 10.92 26.61 -19.66
N ALA A 197 11.65 26.34 -18.56
CA ALA A 197 11.99 27.35 -17.54
C ALA A 197 12.86 28.50 -18.07
N ASN A 198 13.73 28.25 -19.05
CA ASN A 198 14.47 29.30 -19.75
C ASN A 198 13.58 30.11 -20.71
N HIS A 199 12.57 29.50 -21.32
CA HIS A 199 11.74 30.14 -22.35
C HIS A 199 10.58 30.97 -21.78
N SER A 200 9.79 30.43 -20.84
CA SER A 200 8.64 31.14 -20.25
C SER A 200 8.10 30.42 -19.02
N THR A 201 7.64 31.19 -18.03
CA THR A 201 6.86 30.68 -16.89
C THR A 201 5.64 29.85 -17.31
N THR A 202 4.91 30.29 -18.34
CA THR A 202 3.76 29.54 -18.89
C THR A 202 4.19 28.23 -19.54
N SER A 203 5.35 28.21 -20.21
CA SER A 203 5.92 26.98 -20.79
C SER A 203 6.30 25.97 -19.70
N LEU A 204 6.92 26.44 -18.61
CA LEU A 204 7.23 25.59 -17.45
C LEU A 204 5.97 24.99 -16.81
N LEU A 205 4.91 25.77 -16.63
CA LEU A 205 3.63 25.28 -16.09
C LEU A 205 2.98 24.25 -17.02
N ALA A 206 3.01 24.48 -18.34
CA ALA A 206 2.48 23.54 -19.33
C ALA A 206 3.27 22.20 -19.33
N VAL A 207 4.61 22.25 -19.30
CA VAL A 207 5.46 21.06 -19.24
C VAL A 207 5.32 20.32 -17.90
N ARG A 208 5.09 21.03 -16.79
CA ARG A 208 4.77 20.41 -15.48
C ARG A 208 3.40 19.74 -15.45
N ALA A 209 2.37 20.37 -16.01
CA ALA A 209 1.05 19.76 -16.14
C ALA A 209 1.10 18.53 -17.05
N PHE A 210 1.83 18.60 -18.17
CA PHE A 210 2.06 17.46 -19.06
C PHE A 210 2.88 16.33 -18.38
N PHE A 211 3.88 16.66 -17.58
CA PHE A 211 4.60 15.70 -16.74
C PHE A 211 3.63 14.94 -15.83
N GLY A 212 2.79 15.64 -15.05
CA GLY A 212 1.81 15.00 -14.18
C GLY A 212 0.73 14.18 -14.93
N LEU A 213 0.37 14.63 -16.14
CA LEU A 213 -0.51 13.87 -17.03
C LEU A 213 0.14 12.56 -17.52
N ALA A 214 1.44 12.55 -17.79
CA ALA A 214 2.17 11.34 -18.16
C ALA A 214 2.38 10.40 -16.97
N GLU A 215 2.62 10.96 -15.78
CA GLU A 215 2.98 10.21 -14.57
C GLU A 215 1.76 9.55 -13.87
N GLY A 216 0.56 10.14 -13.99
CA GLY A 216 -0.67 9.65 -13.34
C GLY A 216 -1.09 8.21 -13.69
N VAL A 217 -0.60 7.65 -14.80
CA VAL A 217 -0.88 6.27 -15.20
C VAL A 217 -0.06 5.21 -14.44
N ALA A 218 0.94 5.61 -13.65
CA ALA A 218 1.88 4.67 -13.02
C ALA A 218 1.19 3.74 -12.00
N MET A 219 0.42 4.29 -11.06
CA MET A 219 -0.30 3.53 -10.02
C MET A 219 -1.29 2.49 -10.57
N PRO A 220 -2.20 2.81 -11.52
CA PRO A 220 -3.05 1.79 -12.14
C PRO A 220 -2.24 0.78 -12.98
N SER A 221 -1.21 1.24 -13.70
CA SER A 221 -0.37 0.34 -14.52
C SER A 221 0.35 -0.72 -13.68
N MET A 222 0.94 -0.31 -12.55
CA MET A 222 1.50 -1.21 -11.53
C MET A 222 0.43 -2.20 -11.04
N SER A 223 -0.72 -1.68 -10.59
CA SER A 223 -1.76 -2.48 -9.92
C SER A 223 -2.33 -3.58 -10.82
N THR A 224 -2.53 -3.28 -12.11
CA THR A 224 -3.04 -4.24 -13.11
C THR A 224 -1.96 -5.12 -13.74
N LEU A 225 -0.69 -4.71 -13.75
CA LEU A 225 0.39 -5.61 -14.14
C LEU A 225 0.66 -6.66 -13.06
N LEU A 226 0.76 -6.25 -11.80
CA LEU A 226 1.04 -7.17 -10.69
C LEU A 226 -0.11 -8.16 -10.45
N SER A 227 -1.37 -7.76 -10.64
CA SER A 227 -2.52 -8.69 -10.61
C SER A 227 -2.51 -9.72 -11.76
N ARG A 228 -1.82 -9.43 -12.87
CA ARG A 228 -1.63 -10.38 -13.98
C ARG A 228 -0.40 -11.29 -13.77
N TRP A 229 0.62 -10.85 -13.04
CA TRP A 229 1.87 -11.59 -12.85
C TRP A 229 1.99 -12.39 -11.55
N PHE A 230 1.15 -12.12 -10.54
CA PHE A 230 1.19 -12.81 -9.25
C PHE A 230 -0.10 -13.56 -8.93
N PRO A 231 -0.03 -14.69 -8.21
CA PRO A 231 -1.19 -15.33 -7.61
C PRO A 231 -1.72 -14.47 -6.44
N SER A 232 -3.01 -14.61 -6.12
CA SER A 232 -3.68 -13.71 -5.16
C SER A 232 -3.05 -13.64 -3.76
N HIS A 233 -2.40 -14.71 -3.29
CA HIS A 233 -1.74 -14.77 -1.98
C HIS A 233 -0.39 -14.02 -1.92
N GLU A 234 0.34 -13.90 -3.03
CA GLU A 234 1.62 -13.15 -3.10
C GLU A 234 1.43 -11.71 -3.60
N ARG A 235 0.29 -11.40 -4.24
CA ARG A 235 0.00 -10.10 -4.86
C ARG A 235 0.18 -8.92 -3.89
N ALA A 236 -0.22 -9.07 -2.63
CA ALA A 236 -0.07 -8.03 -1.61
C ALA A 236 1.41 -7.66 -1.38
N SER A 237 2.28 -8.68 -1.25
CA SER A 237 3.73 -8.50 -1.08
C SER A 237 4.39 -7.86 -2.31
N ALA A 238 3.94 -8.22 -3.52
CA ALA A 238 4.43 -7.62 -4.76
C ALA A 238 4.08 -6.12 -4.87
N VAL A 239 2.85 -5.73 -4.48
CA VAL A 239 2.43 -4.32 -4.39
C VAL A 239 3.19 -3.59 -3.29
N GLY A 240 3.35 -4.21 -2.11
CA GLY A 240 4.11 -3.64 -0.99
C GLY A 240 5.58 -3.34 -1.36
N MET A 241 6.26 -4.26 -2.04
CA MET A 241 7.62 -4.03 -2.54
C MET A 241 7.69 -2.88 -3.56
N SER A 242 6.67 -2.73 -4.40
CA SER A 242 6.59 -1.64 -5.37
C SER A 242 6.33 -0.27 -4.71
N MET A 243 5.50 -0.23 -3.66
CA MET A 243 5.28 0.95 -2.82
C MET A 243 6.49 1.30 -1.95
N ALA A 244 7.28 0.31 -1.50
CA ALA A 244 8.57 0.57 -0.86
C ALA A 244 9.55 1.26 -1.83
N GLY A 245 9.54 0.86 -3.11
CA GLY A 245 10.22 1.57 -4.19
C GLY A 245 9.74 3.03 -4.32
N PHE A 246 8.43 3.27 -4.34
CA PHE A 246 7.84 4.61 -4.35
C PHE A 246 8.36 5.48 -3.19
N HIS A 247 8.31 5.00 -1.95
CA HIS A 247 8.80 5.77 -0.79
C HIS A 247 10.32 5.98 -0.81
N LEU A 248 11.11 5.02 -1.29
CA LEU A 248 12.56 5.18 -1.51
C LEU A 248 12.85 6.30 -2.52
N GLY A 249 11.99 6.50 -3.52
CA GLY A 249 12.07 7.58 -4.50
C GLY A 249 12.15 8.99 -3.87
N ASN A 250 11.42 9.25 -2.79
CA ASN A 250 11.53 10.53 -2.06
C ASN A 250 12.95 10.75 -1.53
N VAL A 251 13.53 9.71 -0.92
CA VAL A 251 14.88 9.76 -0.32
C VAL A 251 15.94 9.91 -1.39
N VAL A 252 15.86 9.12 -2.47
CA VAL A 252 16.80 9.20 -3.62
C VAL A 252 16.71 10.58 -4.29
N GLY A 253 15.50 11.08 -4.55
CA GLY A 253 15.28 12.41 -5.13
C GLY A 253 15.89 13.53 -4.29
N LEU A 254 15.66 13.53 -2.98
CA LEU A 254 16.19 14.55 -2.06
C LEU A 254 17.71 14.48 -1.87
N LEU A 255 18.30 13.29 -1.88
CA LEU A 255 19.75 13.14 -1.70
C LEU A 255 20.53 13.42 -2.99
N LEU A 256 20.01 13.02 -4.15
CA LEU A 256 20.73 13.08 -5.42
C LEU A 256 20.58 14.42 -6.14
N THR A 257 19.41 15.06 -6.05
CA THR A 257 19.14 16.36 -6.69
C THR A 257 20.11 17.47 -6.27
N PRO A 258 20.41 17.70 -4.97
CA PRO A 258 21.36 18.74 -4.56
C PRO A 258 22.80 18.48 -5.02
N ILE A 259 23.19 17.20 -5.14
CA ILE A 259 24.53 16.80 -5.59
C ILE A 259 24.68 17.16 -7.07
N MET A 260 23.74 16.72 -7.91
CA MET A 260 23.73 17.04 -9.35
C MET A 260 23.58 18.54 -9.63
N LEU A 261 22.77 19.22 -8.82
CA LEU A 261 22.63 20.68 -8.85
C LEU A 261 23.95 21.41 -8.54
N SER A 262 24.79 20.87 -7.64
CA SER A 262 26.08 21.46 -7.29
C SER A 262 27.21 21.22 -8.29
N SER A 263 27.08 20.21 -9.17
CA SER A 263 28.12 19.85 -10.16
C SER A 263 27.77 20.26 -11.60
N ILE A 264 26.52 20.10 -12.02
CA ILE A 264 26.04 20.33 -13.40
C ILE A 264 25.04 21.51 -13.47
N GLY A 265 24.72 22.12 -12.32
CA GLY A 265 23.74 23.19 -12.24
C GLY A 265 22.30 22.68 -12.37
N VAL A 266 21.36 23.61 -12.57
CA VAL A 266 19.90 23.35 -12.52
C VAL A 266 19.43 22.28 -13.52
N THR A 267 20.10 22.14 -14.66
CA THR A 267 19.79 21.15 -15.70
C THR A 267 20.17 19.72 -15.28
N GLY A 268 21.19 19.56 -14.42
CA GLY A 268 21.79 18.26 -14.06
C GLY A 268 20.81 17.22 -13.50
N PRO A 269 20.00 17.56 -12.47
CA PRO A 269 19.01 16.63 -11.92
C PRO A 269 18.01 16.14 -12.98
N PHE A 270 17.47 17.05 -13.80
CA PHE A 270 16.47 16.71 -14.82
C PHE A 270 17.06 15.81 -15.93
N LEU A 271 18.31 16.05 -16.34
CA LEU A 271 19.03 15.16 -17.24
C LEU A 271 19.19 13.77 -16.63
N LEU A 272 19.64 13.67 -15.38
CA LEU A 272 19.89 12.38 -14.73
C LEU A 272 18.62 11.51 -14.63
N PHE A 273 17.52 12.04 -14.08
CA PHE A 273 16.30 11.25 -13.93
C PHE A 273 15.63 10.93 -15.28
N SER A 274 15.66 11.86 -16.24
CA SER A 274 15.24 11.55 -17.63
C SER A 274 16.10 10.43 -18.27
N SER A 275 17.42 10.42 -18.07
CA SER A 275 18.29 9.37 -18.59
C SER A 275 18.00 8.02 -17.92
N LEU A 276 17.74 8.00 -16.61
CA LEU A 276 17.37 6.77 -15.89
C LEU A 276 16.01 6.21 -16.38
N GLY A 277 15.02 7.07 -16.66
CA GLY A 277 13.75 6.67 -17.27
C GLY A 277 13.92 6.04 -18.66
N LEU A 278 14.79 6.61 -19.50
CA LEU A 278 15.13 6.06 -20.82
C LEU A 278 15.88 4.72 -20.74
N VAL A 279 16.86 4.57 -19.83
CA VAL A 279 17.57 3.30 -19.61
C VAL A 279 16.62 2.22 -19.07
N TRP A 280 15.69 2.58 -18.19
CA TRP A 280 14.64 1.67 -17.75
C TRP A 280 13.72 1.25 -18.90
N LEU A 281 13.32 2.16 -19.80
CA LEU A 281 12.51 1.82 -20.97
C LEU A 281 13.18 0.82 -21.90
N MET A 282 14.48 1.01 -22.16
CA MET A 282 15.29 0.06 -22.95
C MET A 282 15.34 -1.34 -22.29
N SER A 283 15.20 -1.40 -20.96
CA SER A 283 15.12 -2.67 -20.20
C SER A 283 13.68 -3.25 -20.19
N TRP A 284 12.65 -2.40 -20.11
CA TRP A 284 11.25 -2.79 -19.96
C TRP A 284 10.60 -3.27 -21.26
N ILE A 285 10.90 -2.62 -22.38
CA ILE A 285 10.32 -2.92 -23.69
C ILE A 285 10.62 -4.37 -24.13
N PRO A 286 11.86 -4.89 -24.03
CA PRO A 286 12.12 -6.33 -24.22
C PRO A 286 11.84 -7.16 -22.96
N GLY A 287 12.12 -6.62 -21.76
CA GLY A 287 12.26 -7.44 -20.54
C GLY A 287 10.97 -7.88 -19.83
N VAL A 288 9.80 -7.33 -20.18
CA VAL A 288 8.51 -7.64 -19.51
C VAL A 288 7.42 -7.90 -20.54
N THR A 289 6.42 -8.72 -20.24
CA THR A 289 5.24 -8.94 -21.11
C THR A 289 3.92 -8.58 -20.43
N ASN A 290 2.87 -8.33 -21.22
CA ASN A 290 1.59 -7.81 -20.71
C ASN A 290 0.73 -8.90 -20.02
N ASN A 291 0.97 -10.16 -20.38
CA ASN A 291 0.37 -11.37 -19.81
C ASN A 291 1.48 -12.43 -19.64
N PRO A 292 1.55 -13.18 -18.53
CA PRO A 292 2.63 -14.16 -18.30
C PRO A 292 2.72 -15.23 -19.40
N ARG A 293 1.59 -15.67 -19.96
CA ARG A 293 1.49 -16.57 -21.13
C ARG A 293 2.25 -16.11 -22.39
N GLN A 294 2.64 -14.84 -22.47
CA GLN A 294 3.38 -14.26 -23.59
C GLN A 294 4.88 -14.12 -23.32
N SER A 295 5.35 -14.43 -22.10
CA SER A 295 6.79 -14.47 -21.81
C SER A 295 7.39 -15.77 -22.36
N GLN A 296 8.50 -15.65 -23.09
CA GLN A 296 9.28 -16.81 -23.55
C GLN A 296 10.13 -17.42 -22.42
N ASN A 297 10.38 -16.66 -21.35
CA ASN A 297 11.31 -17.02 -20.26
C ASN A 297 10.60 -17.60 -19.03
N ILE A 298 9.26 -17.64 -19.01
CA ILE A 298 8.51 -18.12 -17.85
C ILE A 298 8.52 -19.65 -17.78
N SER A 299 8.78 -20.21 -16.60
CA SER A 299 8.71 -21.66 -16.42
C SER A 299 7.26 -22.17 -16.41
N THR A 300 7.01 -23.36 -16.95
CA THR A 300 5.68 -23.98 -16.96
C THR A 300 5.13 -24.21 -15.54
N SER A 301 6.00 -24.39 -14.54
CA SER A 301 5.59 -24.47 -13.12
C SER A 301 5.16 -23.10 -12.56
N GLU A 302 5.89 -22.04 -12.88
CA GLU A 302 5.56 -20.66 -12.50
C GLU A 302 4.24 -20.20 -13.12
N LEU A 303 4.02 -20.50 -14.41
CA LEU A 303 2.75 -20.19 -15.09
C LEU A 303 1.56 -20.91 -14.44
N ARG A 304 1.70 -22.22 -14.14
CA ARG A 304 0.65 -22.99 -13.44
C ARG A 304 0.35 -22.43 -12.04
N LEU A 305 1.36 -21.99 -11.29
CA LEU A 305 1.17 -21.37 -9.97
C LEU A 305 0.37 -20.05 -10.07
N ILE A 306 0.68 -19.21 -11.07
CA ILE A 306 -0.02 -17.95 -11.33
C ILE A 306 -1.48 -18.19 -11.80
N GLU A 307 -1.75 -19.29 -12.51
CA GLU A 307 -3.09 -19.63 -13.00
C GLU A 307 -3.96 -20.30 -11.93
N ALA A 308 -3.40 -21.22 -11.14
CA ALA A 308 -4.08 -21.84 -10.01
C ALA A 308 -4.54 -20.77 -9.00
N GLY A 309 -3.63 -19.91 -8.55
CA GLY A 309 -3.93 -18.82 -7.61
C GLY A 309 -4.76 -17.65 -8.17
N LYS A 310 -5.39 -17.83 -9.34
CA LYS A 310 -6.43 -16.96 -9.91
C LYS A 310 -7.77 -17.68 -10.11
N ALA A 311 -7.79 -19.01 -10.21
CA ALA A 311 -9.03 -19.77 -10.30
C ALA A 311 -9.92 -19.55 -9.05
N ASP A 312 -9.29 -19.42 -7.88
CA ASP A 312 -9.92 -19.07 -6.61
C ASP A 312 -10.52 -17.65 -6.59
N SER A 313 -10.19 -16.81 -7.56
CA SER A 313 -10.52 -15.38 -7.63
C SER A 313 -11.55 -15.09 -8.72
N SER A 314 -12.69 -15.79 -8.68
CA SER A 314 -13.76 -15.63 -9.69
C SER A 314 -14.25 -14.17 -9.79
N PRO A 315 -14.38 -13.59 -11.00
CA PRO A 315 -14.90 -12.24 -11.16
C PRO A 315 -16.40 -12.20 -10.81
N GLN A 316 -16.73 -11.72 -9.61
CA GLN A 316 -18.11 -11.43 -9.25
C GLN A 316 -18.64 -10.29 -10.14
N ASN A 317 -19.84 -10.46 -10.71
CA ASN A 317 -20.55 -9.40 -11.41
C ASN A 317 -21.07 -8.36 -10.40
N VAL A 318 -20.18 -7.50 -9.92
CA VAL A 318 -20.48 -6.41 -9.00
C VAL A 318 -21.46 -5.46 -9.68
N LYS A 319 -22.71 -5.43 -9.21
CA LYS A 319 -23.69 -4.44 -9.66
C LYS A 319 -23.18 -3.05 -9.28
N HIS A 320 -23.17 -2.12 -10.23
CA HIS A 320 -22.78 -0.74 -9.97
C HIS A 320 -23.67 -0.13 -8.88
N LEU A 321 -23.09 0.22 -7.74
CA LEU A 321 -23.82 0.91 -6.68
C LEU A 321 -24.08 2.36 -7.11
N PRO A 322 -25.32 2.88 -7.06
CA PRO A 322 -25.60 4.25 -7.45
C PRO A 322 -24.86 5.23 -6.53
N LEU A 323 -24.11 6.17 -7.12
CA LEU A 323 -23.24 7.12 -6.43
C LEU A 323 -23.95 7.87 -5.27
N SER A 324 -25.22 8.23 -5.47
CA SER A 324 -26.07 8.84 -4.43
C SER A 324 -26.16 7.98 -3.15
N ARG A 325 -26.32 6.66 -3.26
CA ARG A 325 -26.38 5.76 -2.10
C ARG A 325 -25.04 5.64 -1.38
N LEU A 326 -23.92 5.71 -2.10
CA LEU A 326 -22.58 5.73 -1.53
C LEU A 326 -22.34 7.03 -0.73
N LEU A 327 -22.62 8.18 -1.34
CA LEU A 327 -22.45 9.51 -0.73
C LEU A 327 -23.53 9.86 0.33
N SER A 328 -24.62 9.10 0.42
CA SER A 328 -25.67 9.28 1.44
C SER A 328 -25.23 8.84 2.86
N LYS A 329 -24.06 8.21 3.03
CA LYS A 329 -23.63 7.63 4.32
C LYS A 329 -22.44 8.41 4.92
N LEU A 330 -22.53 8.76 6.21
CA LEU A 330 -21.49 9.51 6.93
C LEU A 330 -20.11 8.81 6.98
N PRO A 331 -19.98 7.47 7.11
CA PRO A 331 -18.69 6.78 7.00
C PRO A 331 -17.96 7.02 5.66
N THR A 332 -18.71 7.19 4.56
CA THR A 332 -18.14 7.54 3.24
C THR A 332 -17.48 8.91 3.29
N TRP A 333 -18.13 9.90 3.91
CA TRP A 333 -17.57 11.25 4.10
C TRP A 333 -16.37 11.25 5.04
N ALA A 334 -16.36 10.40 6.07
CA ALA A 334 -15.19 10.25 6.94
C ALA A 334 -13.95 9.77 6.14
N ILE A 335 -14.13 8.82 5.21
CA ILE A 335 -13.08 8.36 4.28
C ILE A 335 -12.65 9.47 3.29
N ILE A 336 -13.58 10.26 2.76
CA ILE A 336 -13.27 11.36 1.84
C ILE A 336 -12.45 12.44 2.58
N PHE A 337 -12.91 12.93 3.73
CA PHE A 337 -12.19 13.95 4.51
C PHE A 337 -10.85 13.45 5.05
N ALA A 338 -10.75 12.18 5.46
CA ALA A 338 -9.48 11.57 5.87
C ALA A 338 -8.46 11.59 4.72
N ASN A 339 -8.84 11.16 3.51
CA ASN A 339 -7.92 11.18 2.37
C ASN A 339 -7.57 12.61 1.92
N MET A 340 -8.52 13.55 1.98
CA MET A 340 -8.26 14.98 1.73
C MET A 340 -7.21 15.54 2.69
N THR A 341 -7.37 15.29 3.98
CA THR A 341 -6.45 15.75 5.03
C THR A 341 -5.08 15.07 4.93
N ASN A 342 -5.05 13.77 4.59
CA ASN A 342 -3.80 13.05 4.38
C ASN A 342 -3.02 13.58 3.16
N ASN A 343 -3.69 13.80 2.02
CA ASN A 343 -3.06 14.35 0.81
C ASN A 343 -2.62 15.81 1.00
N TRP A 344 -3.42 16.64 1.68
CA TRP A 344 -3.05 18.01 2.05
C TRP A 344 -1.70 18.03 2.77
N GLY A 345 -1.57 17.30 3.88
CA GLY A 345 -0.33 17.27 4.65
C GLY A 345 0.83 16.61 3.90
N TYR A 346 0.58 15.52 3.18
CA TYR A 346 1.60 14.83 2.38
C TYR A 346 2.22 15.77 1.34
N PHE A 347 1.42 16.45 0.53
CA PHE A 347 1.94 17.31 -0.54
C PHE A 347 2.53 18.63 -0.05
N VAL A 348 1.99 19.23 1.02
CA VAL A 348 2.65 20.36 1.70
C VAL A 348 4.06 19.97 2.13
N LEU A 349 4.21 18.84 2.83
CA LEU A 349 5.51 18.38 3.33
C LEU A 349 6.43 17.85 2.21
N LEU A 350 5.88 17.35 1.09
CA LEU A 350 6.65 16.93 -0.08
C LEU A 350 7.24 18.14 -0.83
N SER A 351 6.42 19.15 -1.07
CA SER A 351 6.78 20.28 -1.93
C SER A 351 7.51 21.39 -1.18
N TRP A 352 7.14 21.68 0.07
CA TRP A 352 7.66 22.84 0.80
C TRP A 352 8.77 22.55 1.81
N MET A 353 9.02 21.30 2.19
CA MET A 353 10.03 20.99 3.24
C MET A 353 11.45 21.47 2.92
N PRO A 354 12.02 21.28 1.70
CA PRO A 354 13.34 21.84 1.37
C PRO A 354 13.34 23.38 1.37
N VAL A 355 12.24 24.00 0.93
CA VAL A 355 12.06 25.46 0.89
C VAL A 355 11.98 26.02 2.32
N TYR A 356 11.23 25.39 3.21
CA TYR A 356 11.10 25.73 4.63
C TYR A 356 12.47 25.74 5.32
N PHE A 357 13.26 24.66 5.20
CA PHE A 357 14.61 24.65 5.77
C PHE A 357 15.50 25.75 5.19
N LYS A 358 15.42 26.01 3.88
CA LYS A 358 16.24 27.05 3.25
C LYS A 358 15.79 28.49 3.59
N THR A 359 14.51 28.72 3.88
CA THR A 359 13.97 30.06 4.15
C THR A 359 13.97 30.41 5.63
N VAL A 360 13.54 29.48 6.50
CA VAL A 360 13.39 29.73 7.95
C VAL A 360 14.73 29.60 8.69
N PHE A 361 15.54 28.58 8.37
CA PHE A 361 16.83 28.33 9.04
C PHE A 361 18.04 28.77 8.20
N ASN A 362 17.82 29.32 7.01
CA ASN A 362 18.83 29.79 6.04
C ASN A 362 19.95 28.78 5.69
N VAL A 363 19.80 27.49 6.00
CA VAL A 363 20.84 26.46 5.79
C VAL A 363 21.21 26.31 4.31
N ASN A 364 22.31 25.64 4.00
CA ASN A 364 22.68 25.37 2.61
C ASN A 364 21.70 24.37 1.96
N LEU A 365 21.41 24.51 0.65
CA LEU A 365 20.37 23.71 -0.02
C LEU A 365 20.62 22.19 0.05
N LYS A 366 21.90 21.77 -0.01
CA LYS A 366 22.32 20.37 0.22
C LYS A 366 21.97 19.88 1.63
N GLN A 367 22.06 20.76 2.64
CA GLN A 367 21.73 20.46 4.03
C GLN A 367 20.22 20.49 4.28
N ALA A 368 19.49 21.44 3.66
CA ALA A 368 18.03 21.48 3.67
C ALA A 368 17.44 20.16 3.14
N ALA A 369 17.91 19.71 1.98
CA ALA A 369 17.45 18.46 1.38
C ALA A 369 17.88 17.20 2.17
N TRP A 370 19.05 17.21 2.83
CA TRP A 370 19.44 16.15 3.77
C TRP A 370 18.48 16.07 4.97
N PHE A 371 18.16 17.21 5.60
CA PHE A 371 17.15 17.27 6.66
C PHE A 371 15.77 16.85 6.16
N SER A 372 15.43 17.11 4.89
CA SER A 372 14.18 16.64 4.29
C SER A 372 14.14 15.12 4.03
N ALA A 373 15.27 14.48 3.72
CA ALA A 373 15.31 13.08 3.35
C ALA A 373 15.00 12.12 4.51
N ILE A 374 15.40 12.49 5.73
CA ILE A 374 15.25 11.67 6.95
C ILE A 374 13.77 11.41 7.30
N PRO A 375 12.87 12.42 7.33
CA PRO A 375 11.43 12.22 7.50
C PRO A 375 10.79 11.22 6.51
N TRP A 376 11.23 11.21 5.25
CA TRP A 376 10.68 10.29 4.24
C TRP A 376 11.17 8.85 4.40
N GLY A 377 12.45 8.65 4.74
CA GLY A 377 12.98 7.33 5.05
C GLY A 377 12.35 6.71 6.30
N THR A 378 12.16 7.52 7.34
CA THR A 378 11.50 7.08 8.59
C THR A 378 10.02 6.80 8.42
N MET A 379 9.29 7.56 7.57
CA MET A 379 7.91 7.24 7.21
C MET A 379 7.74 5.83 6.63
N ALA A 380 8.65 5.41 5.74
CA ALA A 380 8.60 4.09 5.10
C ALA A 380 8.76 2.96 6.14
N VAL A 381 9.69 3.11 7.08
CA VAL A 381 9.90 2.17 8.20
C VAL A 381 8.70 2.18 9.15
N SER A 382 8.18 3.37 9.50
CA SER A 382 7.01 3.52 10.38
C SER A 382 5.75 2.87 9.80
N GLY A 383 5.55 2.93 8.47
CA GLY A 383 4.41 2.27 7.81
C GLY A 383 4.35 0.76 8.04
N TYR A 384 5.51 0.08 8.08
CA TYR A 384 5.58 -1.35 8.42
C TYR A 384 5.18 -1.61 9.88
N PHE A 385 5.63 -0.77 10.82
CA PHE A 385 5.23 -0.85 12.23
C PHE A 385 3.73 -0.55 12.43
N ALA A 386 3.15 0.41 11.69
CA ALA A 386 1.72 0.68 11.72
C ALA A 386 0.89 -0.53 11.25
N GLY A 387 1.27 -1.15 10.12
CA GLY A 387 0.61 -2.35 9.60
C GLY A 387 0.68 -3.53 10.58
N THR A 388 1.87 -3.85 11.06
CA THR A 388 2.06 -4.94 12.04
C THR A 388 1.35 -4.69 13.38
N THR A 389 1.25 -3.44 13.83
CA THR A 389 0.49 -3.08 15.04
C THR A 389 -1.02 -3.20 14.83
N SER A 390 -1.55 -2.78 13.67
CA SER A 390 -2.95 -3.01 13.27
C SER A 390 -3.28 -4.50 13.31
N ASP A 391 -2.46 -5.32 12.66
CA ASP A 391 -2.64 -6.78 12.62
C ASP A 391 -2.56 -7.41 14.02
N ALA A 392 -1.66 -6.94 14.88
CA ALA A 392 -1.53 -7.43 16.25
C ALA A 392 -2.78 -7.14 17.08
N LEU A 393 -3.36 -5.93 16.97
CA LEU A 393 -4.61 -5.59 17.67
C LEU A 393 -5.81 -6.39 17.16
N ILE A 394 -5.91 -6.62 15.85
CA ILE A 394 -6.97 -7.46 15.26
C ILE A 394 -6.82 -8.93 15.71
N LYS A 395 -5.59 -9.46 15.73
CA LYS A 395 -5.29 -10.80 16.27
C LYS A 395 -5.59 -10.91 17.77
N ALA A 396 -5.38 -9.84 18.53
CA ALA A 396 -5.77 -9.70 19.94
C ALA A 396 -7.28 -9.48 20.16
N ARG A 397 -8.13 -9.70 19.13
CA ARG A 397 -9.60 -9.66 19.18
C ARG A 397 -10.24 -8.29 19.45
N TYR A 398 -9.50 -7.18 19.29
CA TYR A 398 -10.12 -5.87 19.28
C TYR A 398 -11.01 -5.68 18.02
N PRO A 399 -12.18 -5.03 18.13
CA PRO A 399 -13.07 -4.85 16.99
C PRO A 399 -12.45 -3.92 15.95
N VAL A 400 -12.60 -4.25 14.66
CA VAL A 400 -11.95 -3.54 13.54
C VAL A 400 -12.22 -2.03 13.58
N THR A 401 -13.46 -1.62 13.83
CA THR A 401 -13.86 -0.22 14.02
C THR A 401 -12.98 0.53 15.05
N LEU A 402 -12.64 -0.10 16.17
CA LEU A 402 -11.80 0.51 17.20
C LEU A 402 -10.33 0.59 16.74
N VAL A 403 -9.80 -0.47 16.12
CA VAL A 403 -8.43 -0.48 15.58
C VAL A 403 -8.27 0.62 14.52
N ARG A 404 -9.21 0.74 13.58
CA ARG A 404 -9.21 1.79 12.54
C ARG A 404 -9.33 3.20 13.13
N LYS A 405 -10.11 3.40 14.20
CA LYS A 405 -10.19 4.68 14.94
C LYS A 405 -8.89 5.01 15.67
N ILE A 406 -8.26 4.05 16.35
CA ILE A 406 -6.97 4.24 17.03
C ILE A 406 -5.87 4.59 16.00
N MET A 407 -5.71 3.78 14.95
CA MET A 407 -4.69 3.98 13.92
C MET A 407 -4.84 5.36 13.24
N GLN A 408 -6.07 5.77 12.90
CA GLN A 408 -6.30 7.07 12.27
C GLN A 408 -6.15 8.25 13.24
N SER A 409 -6.44 8.06 14.53
CA SER A 409 -6.23 9.07 15.57
C SER A 409 -4.74 9.37 15.74
N ILE A 410 -3.90 8.32 15.84
CA ILE A 410 -2.44 8.45 15.80
C ILE A 410 -2.01 9.14 14.50
N GLY A 411 -2.59 8.70 13.37
CA GLY A 411 -2.34 9.21 12.02
C GLY A 411 -2.63 10.68 11.77
N PHE A 412 -3.42 11.36 12.61
CA PHE A 412 -3.76 12.79 12.48
C PHE A 412 -3.43 13.64 13.71
N ILE A 413 -3.73 13.18 14.93
CA ILE A 413 -3.44 13.94 16.16
C ILE A 413 -1.92 14.04 16.36
N GLY A 414 -1.17 12.97 16.07
CA GLY A 414 0.29 12.95 16.12
C GLY A 414 0.94 14.00 15.22
N PRO A 415 0.67 13.99 13.89
CA PRO A 415 1.16 15.02 12.98
C PRO A 415 0.66 16.42 13.34
N GLY A 416 -0.61 16.59 13.75
CA GLY A 416 -1.15 17.88 14.15
C GLY A 416 -0.37 18.50 15.32
N LEU A 417 -0.10 17.73 16.38
CA LEU A 417 0.70 18.18 17.52
C LEU A 417 2.16 18.48 17.11
N ALA A 418 2.78 17.60 16.32
CA ALA A 418 4.16 17.79 15.86
C ALA A 418 4.32 19.06 14.99
N LEU A 419 3.33 19.39 14.15
CA LEU A 419 3.32 20.61 13.34
C LEU A 419 2.99 21.88 14.15
N LEU A 420 2.26 21.78 15.27
CA LEU A 420 2.15 22.90 16.22
C LEU A 420 3.47 23.13 16.97
N CYS A 421 4.13 22.07 17.45
CA CYS A 421 5.44 22.18 18.10
C CYS A 421 6.52 22.74 17.15
N LEU A 422 6.42 22.44 15.85
CA LEU A 422 7.32 22.95 14.81
C LEU A 422 7.32 24.48 14.72
N ASN A 423 6.24 25.16 15.11
CA ASN A 423 6.18 26.63 15.15
C ASN A 423 7.17 27.25 16.16
N PHE A 424 7.62 26.47 17.15
CA PHE A 424 8.55 26.88 18.21
C PHE A 424 9.97 26.30 18.02
N ALA A 425 10.24 25.66 16.88
CA ALA A 425 11.55 25.05 16.62
C ALA A 425 12.63 26.11 16.36
N THR A 426 13.57 26.26 17.30
CA THR A 426 14.66 27.25 17.23
C THR A 426 15.87 26.79 16.41
N THR A 427 15.98 25.50 16.08
CA THR A 427 17.10 24.94 15.31
C THR A 427 16.60 24.01 14.19
N PRO A 428 17.33 23.91 13.06
CA PRO A 428 16.94 23.02 11.97
C PRO A 428 16.92 21.54 12.39
N THR A 429 17.76 21.13 13.36
CA THR A 429 17.75 19.77 13.90
C THR A 429 16.44 19.47 14.65
N ILE A 430 15.97 20.39 15.50
CA ILE A 430 14.67 20.23 16.20
C ILE A 430 13.53 20.18 15.18
N ALA A 431 13.54 21.07 14.18
CA ALA A 431 12.54 21.06 13.12
C ALA A 431 12.54 19.75 12.30
N ALA A 432 13.71 19.20 11.96
CA ALA A 432 13.85 17.92 11.28
C ALA A 432 13.35 16.74 12.13
N VAL A 433 13.60 16.74 13.45
CA VAL A 433 13.06 15.73 14.37
C VAL A 433 11.52 15.83 14.46
N LEU A 434 10.96 17.04 14.58
CA LEU A 434 9.50 17.23 14.63
C LEU A 434 8.81 16.85 13.31
N MET A 435 9.42 17.17 12.15
CA MET A 435 8.94 16.68 10.85
C MET A 435 9.08 15.16 10.71
N THR A 436 10.15 14.56 11.22
CA THR A 436 10.36 13.10 11.26
C THR A 436 9.25 12.43 12.07
N VAL A 437 8.90 12.97 13.24
CA VAL A 437 7.78 12.51 14.06
C VAL A 437 6.45 12.70 13.32
N ALA A 438 6.21 13.85 12.69
CA ALA A 438 4.99 14.12 11.94
C ALA A 438 4.79 13.12 10.79
N LEU A 439 5.80 12.90 9.94
CA LEU A 439 5.70 11.94 8.84
C LEU A 439 5.60 10.49 9.34
N SER A 440 6.38 10.12 10.36
CA SER A 440 6.32 8.77 10.95
C SER A 440 4.96 8.47 11.56
N LEU A 441 4.34 9.39 12.29
CA LEU A 441 2.99 9.19 12.84
C LEU A 441 1.93 9.22 11.73
N SER A 442 2.09 10.03 10.70
CA SER A 442 1.15 10.09 9.57
C SER A 442 1.00 8.75 8.82
N SER A 443 2.04 7.90 8.82
CA SER A 443 2.02 6.59 8.17
C SER A 443 0.93 5.66 8.76
N PHE A 444 0.55 5.86 10.03
CA PHE A 444 -0.54 5.13 10.68
C PHE A 444 -1.89 5.35 9.99
N SER A 445 -2.04 6.43 9.21
CA SER A 445 -3.21 6.65 8.35
C SER A 445 -3.38 5.55 7.29
N GLN A 446 -2.29 4.90 6.84
CA GLN A 446 -2.38 3.79 5.89
C GLN A 446 -3.05 2.55 6.52
N ALA A 447 -2.82 2.29 7.82
CA ALA A 447 -3.48 1.23 8.58
C ALA A 447 -4.88 1.64 9.09
N GLY A 448 -5.17 2.94 9.10
CA GLY A 448 -6.48 3.55 9.35
C GLY A 448 -7.35 3.61 8.09
N PHE A 449 -7.55 4.82 7.54
CA PHE A 449 -8.60 5.09 6.56
C PHE A 449 -8.48 4.30 5.25
N LEU A 450 -7.26 3.98 4.79
CA LEU A 450 -7.02 3.34 3.50
C LEU A 450 -7.52 1.88 3.48
N LEU A 451 -7.26 1.12 4.55
CA LEU A 451 -7.82 -0.23 4.72
C LEU A 451 -9.33 -0.18 4.98
N ASN A 452 -9.80 0.84 5.71
CA ASN A 452 -11.22 1.03 6.03
C ASN A 452 -12.12 1.20 4.78
N MET A 453 -11.56 1.54 3.61
CA MET A 453 -12.28 1.51 2.33
C MET A 453 -12.71 0.10 1.91
N GLN A 454 -11.90 -0.91 2.24
CA GLN A 454 -12.16 -2.31 1.95
C GLN A 454 -13.11 -2.93 3.00
N ASP A 455 -12.95 -2.55 4.28
CA ASP A 455 -13.81 -3.01 5.36
C ASP A 455 -15.29 -2.54 5.19
N ILE A 456 -15.50 -1.28 4.77
CA ILE A 456 -16.85 -0.69 4.58
C ILE A 456 -17.56 -1.19 3.31
N ALA A 457 -16.84 -1.37 2.21
CA ALA A 457 -17.42 -1.57 0.87
C ALA A 457 -16.58 -2.54 0.02
N PRO A 458 -16.42 -3.81 0.41
CA PRO A 458 -15.44 -4.71 -0.20
C PRO A 458 -15.61 -4.90 -1.72
N GLN A 459 -16.85 -4.84 -2.23
CA GLN A 459 -17.13 -4.95 -3.68
C GLN A 459 -16.90 -3.64 -4.45
N HIS A 460 -16.97 -2.47 -3.80
CA HIS A 460 -16.91 -1.15 -4.44
C HIS A 460 -15.70 -0.31 -3.98
N ALA A 461 -14.80 -0.88 -3.18
CA ALA A 461 -13.68 -0.19 -2.53
C ALA A 461 -12.79 0.58 -3.52
N GLY A 462 -12.55 0.05 -4.73
CA GLY A 462 -11.79 0.73 -5.77
C GLY A 462 -12.48 2.00 -6.32
N PHE A 463 -13.82 2.00 -6.40
CA PHE A 463 -14.60 3.17 -6.83
C PHE A 463 -14.66 4.23 -5.72
N LEU A 464 -14.85 3.80 -4.47
CA LEU A 464 -14.75 4.68 -3.29
C LEU A 464 -13.36 5.31 -3.16
N HIS A 465 -12.30 4.52 -3.36
CA HIS A 465 -10.92 5.00 -3.39
C HIS A 465 -10.71 6.02 -4.52
N GLY A 466 -11.24 5.78 -5.72
CA GLY A 466 -11.17 6.73 -6.84
C GLY A 466 -11.78 8.09 -6.52
N ILE A 467 -13.01 8.12 -5.98
CA ILE A 467 -13.70 9.36 -5.56
C ILE A 467 -12.89 10.08 -4.47
N SER A 468 -12.48 9.33 -3.45
CA SER A 468 -11.69 9.82 -2.32
C SER A 468 -10.34 10.40 -2.78
N ASN A 469 -9.69 9.78 -3.77
CA ASN A 469 -8.40 10.20 -4.33
C ASN A 469 -8.52 11.44 -5.24
N SER A 470 -9.61 11.60 -5.98
CA SER A 470 -9.87 12.84 -6.73
C SER A 470 -10.06 14.03 -5.78
N ALA A 471 -10.81 13.85 -4.69
CA ALA A 471 -10.95 14.87 -3.64
C ALA A 471 -9.60 15.14 -2.94
N GLY A 472 -8.81 14.09 -2.67
CA GLY A 472 -7.44 14.19 -2.14
C GLY A 472 -6.50 15.00 -3.01
N THR A 473 -6.49 14.74 -4.32
CA THR A 473 -5.69 15.48 -5.30
C THR A 473 -6.10 16.96 -5.38
N LEU A 474 -7.40 17.26 -5.30
CA LEU A 474 -7.88 18.65 -5.24
C LEU A 474 -7.44 19.36 -3.94
N ALA A 475 -7.53 18.68 -2.80
CA ALA A 475 -7.02 19.20 -1.52
C ALA A 475 -5.51 19.46 -1.57
N ALA A 476 -4.75 18.57 -2.23
CA ALA A 476 -3.31 18.77 -2.47
C ALA A 476 -3.03 20.04 -3.30
N ILE A 477 -3.76 20.26 -4.41
CA ILE A 477 -3.62 21.49 -5.24
C ILE A 477 -3.82 22.74 -4.39
N VAL A 478 -4.93 22.80 -3.64
CA VAL A 478 -5.26 23.94 -2.78
C VAL A 478 -4.21 24.14 -1.68
N SER A 479 -3.70 23.06 -1.08
CA SER A 479 -2.69 23.13 -0.02
C SER A 479 -1.33 23.65 -0.51
N THR A 480 -0.87 23.21 -1.68
CA THR A 480 0.44 23.59 -2.24
C THR A 480 0.44 25.03 -2.75
N ILE A 481 -0.66 25.48 -3.37
CA ILE A 481 -0.85 26.90 -3.73
C ILE A 481 -1.00 27.75 -2.46
N GLY A 482 -1.87 27.33 -1.54
CA GLY A 482 -2.19 28.05 -0.30
C GLY A 482 -0.97 28.32 0.57
N THR A 483 -0.05 27.34 0.70
CA THR A 483 1.22 27.52 1.42
C THR A 483 2.01 28.71 0.86
N GLY A 484 2.12 28.83 -0.45
CA GLY A 484 2.87 29.90 -1.12
C GLY A 484 2.27 31.28 -0.89
N TYR A 485 0.94 31.40 -0.94
CA TYR A 485 0.23 32.64 -0.64
C TYR A 485 0.32 33.02 0.85
N PHE A 486 0.17 32.06 1.77
CA PHE A 486 0.34 32.32 3.21
C PHE A 486 1.76 32.82 3.53
N VAL A 487 2.79 32.19 2.97
CA VAL A 487 4.19 32.61 3.14
C VAL A 487 4.46 33.97 2.47
N GLN A 488 3.79 34.29 1.36
CA GLN A 488 3.92 35.60 0.71
C GLN A 488 3.22 36.73 1.49
N TRP A 489 2.05 36.48 2.08
CA TRP A 489 1.25 37.51 2.76
C TRP A 489 1.62 37.70 4.22
N LEU A 490 1.96 36.62 4.93
CA LEU A 490 2.21 36.63 6.38
C LEU A 490 3.69 36.52 6.74
N GLY A 491 4.58 36.37 5.75
CA GLY A 491 6.04 36.25 5.93
C GLY A 491 6.50 34.98 6.66
N SER A 492 5.58 34.12 7.13
CA SER A 492 5.86 32.99 8.01
C SER A 492 5.05 31.76 7.63
N PHE A 493 5.69 30.59 7.71
CA PHE A 493 5.03 29.29 7.56
C PHE A 493 4.10 28.96 8.75
N GLN A 494 4.28 29.60 9.92
CA GLN A 494 3.60 29.21 11.17
C GLN A 494 2.07 29.25 11.06
N ALA A 495 1.52 30.24 10.36
CA ALA A 495 0.08 30.34 10.14
C ALA A 495 -0.45 29.15 9.33
N PHE A 496 0.25 28.74 8.26
CA PHE A 496 -0.16 27.62 7.42
C PHE A 496 0.04 26.26 8.10
N LEU A 497 1.11 26.11 8.89
CA LEU A 497 1.33 24.94 9.75
C LEU A 497 0.19 24.79 10.78
N THR A 498 -0.23 25.90 11.39
CA THR A 498 -1.33 25.94 12.37
C THR A 498 -2.69 25.63 11.73
N VAL A 499 -2.97 26.15 10.52
CA VAL A 499 -4.15 25.77 9.72
C VAL A 499 -4.13 24.27 9.42
N THR A 500 -3.00 23.74 8.98
CA THR A 500 -2.84 22.30 8.66
C THR A 500 -3.04 21.41 9.89
N ALA A 501 -2.50 21.79 11.05
CA ALA A 501 -2.75 21.11 12.33
C ALA A 501 -4.23 21.16 12.74
N THR A 502 -4.90 22.31 12.56
CA THR A 502 -6.34 22.46 12.84
C THR A 502 -7.18 21.54 11.95
N ILE A 503 -6.86 21.45 10.65
CA ILE A 503 -7.51 20.50 9.72
C ILE A 503 -7.29 19.05 10.18
N TYR A 504 -6.07 18.68 10.61
CA TYR A 504 -5.80 17.36 11.18
C TYR A 504 -6.69 17.03 12.39
N PHE A 505 -6.82 17.95 13.36
CA PHE A 505 -7.65 17.71 14.54
C PHE A 505 -9.15 17.65 14.20
N MET A 506 -9.65 18.55 13.35
CA MET A 506 -11.06 18.56 12.92
C MET A 506 -11.44 17.26 12.21
N THR A 507 -10.60 16.77 11.29
CA THR A 507 -10.81 15.49 10.61
C THR A 507 -10.65 14.29 11.54
N ALA A 508 -9.74 14.35 12.53
CA ALA A 508 -9.63 13.31 13.56
C ALA A 508 -10.89 13.21 14.45
N ILE A 509 -11.50 14.34 14.81
CA ILE A 509 -12.78 14.38 15.54
C ILE A 509 -13.89 13.78 14.66
N PHE A 510 -14.02 14.24 13.41
CA PHE A 510 -15.03 13.73 12.47
C PHE A 510 -14.88 12.21 12.22
N TRP A 511 -13.64 11.72 12.08
CA TRP A 511 -13.36 10.29 11.94
C TRP A 511 -13.80 9.47 13.16
N ASN A 512 -13.45 9.92 14.37
CA ASN A 512 -13.81 9.20 15.60
C ASN A 512 -15.32 9.18 15.86
N LEU A 513 -16.05 10.22 15.45
CA LEU A 513 -17.51 10.24 15.50
C LEU A 513 -18.14 9.32 14.44
N PHE A 514 -17.76 9.45 13.17
CA PHE A 514 -18.56 8.93 12.05
C PHE A 514 -17.96 7.74 11.28
N ALA A 515 -16.71 7.35 11.50
CA ALA A 515 -16.16 6.15 10.88
C ALA A 515 -16.72 4.85 11.51
N THR A 516 -16.86 3.81 10.69
CA THR A 516 -17.06 2.42 11.12
C THR A 516 -16.10 1.50 10.36
N GLY A 517 -15.71 0.38 10.95
CA GLY A 517 -15.01 -0.72 10.29
C GLY A 517 -15.92 -1.93 9.99
N GLU A 518 -17.23 -1.74 10.07
CA GLU A 518 -18.26 -2.71 9.69
C GLU A 518 -18.71 -2.47 8.24
N GLN A 519 -19.13 -3.54 7.54
CA GLN A 519 -19.60 -3.45 6.16
C GLN A 519 -20.91 -2.65 6.07
N VAL A 520 -20.95 -1.65 5.19
CA VAL A 520 -22.11 -0.77 4.96
C VAL A 520 -22.77 -1.01 3.60
N PHE A 521 -22.03 -1.63 2.66
CA PHE A 521 -22.40 -1.77 1.24
C PHE A 521 -22.07 -3.17 0.68
#